data_AF-A0A3D4XD42-F1
#
_entry.id   AF-A0A3D4XD42-F1
#
_cell.length_a   1.000
_cell.length_b   1.000
_cell.length_c   1.000
_cell.angle_alpha   90.00
_cell.angle_beta   90.00
_cell.angle_gamma   90.00
#
_symmetry.space_group_name_H-M   'P 1'
#
loop_
_entity.id
_entity.type
_entity.pdbx_description
1 polymer ?
#
loop_
_entity_poly.entity_id
_entity_poly.type
_entity_poly.pdbx_seq_one_letter_code
_entity_poly.pdbx_strand_id
1 'polypeptide(L)'
;MDTNNIDKIHDLADRRSKSDILKDSCLEIKYTSKSKWQYLTSIVVGIALGFMIGYSENTVVLMREVSGNANTILLTFIAMVFGSYSVFQALLSKEIIELLISSKGNILKESNRTFLNLTILYTVGIVLNFVLIAVLKVMPDEFVIWNKNLAFCNMLAWIGITVYLSFHLLLFLEVINFAINLYRMFCVYNAVKALGSLNDVDDR
;
A
#
# COMPACT_ATOMS: atom_id res chain seq x y z
N MET A 1 31.61 -1.49 -20.17
CA MET A 1 30.50 -1.32 -19.21
C MET A 1 30.71 0.05 -18.58
N ASP A 2 29.91 1.04 -18.94
CA ASP A 2 30.13 2.42 -18.49
C ASP A 2 30.05 2.52 -16.96
N THR A 3 30.89 3.37 -16.35
CA THR A 3 30.91 3.66 -14.91
C THR A 3 29.52 4.00 -14.35
N ASN A 4 28.68 4.67 -15.15
CA ASN A 4 27.30 5.01 -14.82
C ASN A 4 26.39 3.77 -14.61
N ASN A 5 26.65 2.65 -15.31
CA ASN A 5 25.90 1.42 -15.13
C ASN A 5 26.36 0.64 -13.89
N ILE A 6 27.64 0.76 -13.51
CA ILE A 6 28.19 0.14 -12.29
C ILE A 6 27.59 0.83 -11.05
N ASP A 7 27.51 2.17 -11.05
CA ASP A 7 26.88 2.93 -9.96
C ASP A 7 25.40 2.56 -9.79
N LYS A 8 24.66 2.42 -10.90
CA LYS A 8 23.25 2.00 -10.86
C LYS A 8 23.04 0.57 -10.37
N ILE A 9 23.98 -0.34 -10.63
CA ILE A 9 23.95 -1.71 -10.09
C ILE A 9 24.26 -1.70 -8.60
N HIS A 10 25.25 -0.92 -8.17
CA HIS A 10 25.53 -0.73 -6.75
C HIS A 10 24.33 -0.14 -6.01
N ASP A 11 23.53 0.69 -6.70
CA ASP A 11 22.29 1.27 -6.21
C ASP A 11 21.12 0.29 -6.04
N LEU A 12 21.21 -0.92 -6.62
CA LEU A 12 20.28 -2.03 -6.40
C LEU A 12 20.65 -2.88 -5.19
N ALA A 13 21.92 -2.88 -4.78
CA ALA A 13 22.34 -3.50 -3.53
C ALA A 13 21.86 -2.62 -2.37
N ASP A 14 20.66 -2.91 -1.85
CA ASP A 14 20.07 -2.14 -0.76
C ASP A 14 20.89 -2.29 0.52
N ARG A 15 21.55 -1.19 0.95
CA ARG A 15 22.38 -1.12 2.16
C ARG A 15 21.70 -0.33 3.29
N ARG A 16 20.43 0.02 3.12
CA ARG A 16 19.68 0.79 4.13
C ARG A 16 19.54 -0.02 5.42
N SER A 17 19.59 0.68 6.55
CA SER A 17 19.32 0.05 7.84
C SER A 17 17.84 -0.29 8.00
N LYS A 18 17.50 -1.20 8.93
CA LYS A 18 16.10 -1.55 9.22
C LYS A 18 15.24 -0.32 9.56
N SER A 19 15.78 0.63 10.31
CA SER A 19 15.07 1.87 10.67
C SER A 19 14.81 2.76 9.45
N ASP A 20 15.76 2.84 8.52
CA ASP A 20 15.60 3.62 7.29
C ASP A 20 14.53 3.00 6.39
N ILE A 21 14.52 1.67 6.26
CA ILE A 21 13.50 0.95 5.50
C ILE A 21 12.10 1.18 6.08
N LEU A 22 11.94 1.10 7.40
CA LEU A 22 10.65 1.37 8.06
C LEU A 22 10.22 2.83 7.86
N LYS A 23 11.15 3.78 7.98
CA LYS A 23 10.87 5.20 7.77
C LYS A 23 10.45 5.46 6.31
N ASP A 24 11.18 4.91 5.35
CA ASP A 24 10.86 5.02 3.93
C ASP A 24 9.50 4.36 3.60
N SER A 25 9.16 3.25 4.25
CA SER A 25 7.84 2.62 4.12
C SER A 25 6.73 3.55 4.60
N CYS A 26 6.91 4.20 5.76
CA CYS A 26 5.97 5.22 6.24
C CYS A 26 5.95 6.48 5.36
N LEU A 27 7.02 6.76 4.63
CA LEU A 27 7.05 7.86 3.66
C LEU A 27 6.35 7.51 2.34
N GLU A 28 6.16 6.22 2.01
CA GLU A 28 5.41 5.81 0.82
C GLU A 28 3.96 6.31 0.88
N ILE A 29 3.34 6.26 2.07
CA ILE A 29 2.02 6.84 2.28
C ILE A 29 2.05 8.35 2.40
N LYS A 30 3.19 9.03 2.52
CA LYS A 30 3.24 10.49 2.80
C LYS A 30 2.57 11.27 1.68
N TYR A 31 1.88 12.34 2.05
CA TYR A 31 1.27 13.27 1.11
C TYR A 31 2.28 13.72 0.04
N THR A 32 1.99 13.35 -1.21
CA THR A 32 2.68 13.87 -2.39
C THR A 32 1.68 14.60 -3.28
N SER A 33 2.15 15.53 -4.10
CA SER A 33 1.30 16.27 -5.03
C SER A 33 0.58 15.37 -6.05
N LYS A 34 1.09 14.15 -6.28
CA LYS A 34 0.49 13.13 -7.16
C LYS A 34 -0.60 12.30 -6.46
N SER A 35 -0.55 12.20 -5.13
CA SER A 35 -1.52 11.44 -4.32
C SER A 35 -2.62 12.30 -3.68
N LYS A 36 -2.75 13.58 -4.09
CA LYS A 36 -3.73 14.52 -3.51
C LYS A 36 -5.16 13.98 -3.54
N TRP A 37 -5.56 13.38 -4.66
CA TRP A 37 -6.91 12.86 -4.82
C TRP A 37 -7.18 11.64 -3.92
N GLN A 38 -6.18 10.77 -3.72
CA GLN A 38 -6.29 9.64 -2.80
C GLN A 38 -6.53 10.14 -1.37
N TYR A 39 -5.70 11.10 -0.93
CA TYR A 39 -5.83 11.74 0.39
C TYR A 39 -7.19 12.41 0.59
N LEU A 40 -7.62 13.23 -0.37
CA LEU A 40 -8.89 13.93 -0.30
C LEU A 40 -10.06 12.93 -0.23
N THR A 41 -10.03 11.91 -1.07
CA THR A 41 -11.07 10.88 -1.11
C THR A 41 -11.11 10.11 0.21
N SER A 42 -9.96 9.67 0.72
CA SER A 42 -9.88 8.94 2.00
C SER A 42 -10.42 9.75 3.17
N ILE A 43 -10.09 11.05 3.25
CA ILE A 43 -10.56 11.93 4.34
C ILE A 43 -12.06 12.18 4.21
N VAL A 44 -12.56 12.53 3.02
CA VAL A 44 -13.98 12.85 2.82
C VAL A 44 -14.86 11.63 3.11
N VAL A 45 -14.49 10.47 2.56
CA VAL A 45 -15.22 9.21 2.80
C VAL A 45 -15.05 8.78 4.26
N GLY A 46 -13.87 8.93 4.83
CA GLY A 46 -13.59 8.62 6.24
C GLY A 46 -14.42 9.45 7.21
N ILE A 47 -14.61 10.75 6.95
CA ILE A 47 -15.46 11.64 7.76
C ILE A 47 -16.92 11.19 7.68
N ALA A 48 -17.42 10.94 6.46
CA ALA A 48 -18.81 10.58 6.24
C ALA A 48 -19.16 9.24 6.92
N LEU A 49 -18.36 8.20 6.66
CA LEU A 49 -18.56 6.88 7.28
C LEU A 49 -18.29 6.92 8.79
N GLY A 50 -17.26 7.67 9.21
CA GLY A 50 -16.95 7.83 10.62
C GLY A 50 -18.11 8.47 11.39
N PHE A 51 -18.80 9.45 10.80
CA PHE A 51 -19.96 10.07 11.42
C PHE A 51 -21.12 9.08 11.55
N MET A 52 -21.41 8.32 10.47
CA MET A 52 -22.46 7.28 10.48
C MET A 52 -22.20 6.20 11.54
N ILE A 53 -20.95 5.77 11.71
CA ILE A 53 -20.60 4.75 12.70
C ILE A 53 -20.56 5.34 14.11
N GLY A 54 -19.89 6.48 14.32
CA GLY A 54 -19.67 7.05 15.65
C GLY A 54 -20.90 7.59 16.36
N TYR A 55 -21.98 7.85 15.61
CA TYR A 55 -23.30 8.21 16.16
C TYR A 55 -24.33 7.06 16.08
N SER A 56 -23.89 5.85 15.71
CA SER A 56 -24.76 4.67 15.72
C SER A 56 -24.85 4.09 17.12
N GLU A 57 -26.03 3.58 17.48
CA GLU A 57 -26.26 2.84 18.74
C GLU A 57 -25.39 1.57 18.82
N ASN A 58 -24.99 1.01 17.67
CA ASN A 58 -24.18 -0.21 17.57
C ASN A 58 -22.72 0.07 17.21
N THR A 59 -22.14 1.17 17.69
CA THR A 59 -20.78 1.63 17.32
C THR A 59 -19.71 0.53 17.47
N VAL A 60 -19.69 -0.18 18.61
CA VAL A 60 -18.68 -1.22 18.90
C VAL A 60 -18.80 -2.39 17.92
N VAL A 61 -20.03 -2.84 17.66
CA VAL A 61 -20.31 -3.95 16.73
C VAL A 61 -19.89 -3.58 15.31
N LEU A 62 -20.31 -2.40 14.84
CA LEU A 62 -19.94 -1.90 13.51
C LEU A 62 -18.42 -1.76 13.38
N MET A 63 -17.72 -1.26 14.39
CA MET A 63 -16.27 -1.17 14.35
C MET A 63 -15.58 -2.53 14.35
N ARG A 64 -16.15 -3.54 15.04
CA ARG A 64 -15.64 -4.91 15.01
C ARG A 64 -15.74 -5.51 13.60
N GLU A 65 -16.86 -5.30 12.92
CA GLU A 65 -17.07 -5.76 11.54
C GLU A 65 -16.19 -5.01 10.54
N VAL A 66 -16.17 -3.68 10.61
CA VAL A 66 -15.38 -2.83 9.73
C VAL A 66 -13.89 -3.14 9.85
N SER A 67 -13.38 -3.31 11.08
CA SER A 67 -11.97 -3.67 11.29
C SER A 67 -11.65 -5.09 10.83
N GLY A 68 -12.56 -6.04 11.02
CA GLY A 68 -12.45 -7.39 10.45
C GLY A 68 -12.36 -7.37 8.92
N ASN A 69 -13.26 -6.63 8.27
CA ASN A 69 -13.27 -6.49 6.81
C ASN A 69 -12.02 -5.79 6.30
N ALA A 70 -11.58 -4.72 6.96
CA ALA A 70 -10.35 -4.02 6.60
C ALA A 70 -9.13 -4.96 6.68
N ASN A 71 -9.05 -5.79 7.72
CA ASN A 71 -7.98 -6.78 7.86
C ASN A 71 -7.97 -7.82 6.72
N THR A 72 -9.15 -8.32 6.35
CA THR A 72 -9.30 -9.26 5.22
C THR A 72 -8.87 -8.63 3.89
N ILE A 73 -9.22 -7.36 3.66
CA ILE A 73 -8.79 -6.62 2.47
C ILE A 73 -7.27 -6.47 2.45
N LEU A 74 -6.64 -6.09 3.57
CA LEU A 74 -5.17 -5.97 3.66
C LEU A 74 -4.47 -7.32 3.41
N LEU A 75 -4.99 -8.42 3.96
CA LEU A 75 -4.49 -9.77 3.70
C LEU A 75 -4.63 -10.17 2.22
N THR A 76 -5.69 -9.72 1.57
CA THR A 76 -5.88 -9.97 0.13
C THR A 76 -4.88 -9.16 -0.70
N PHE A 77 -4.68 -7.88 -0.35
CA PHE A 77 -3.73 -7.02 -1.05
C PHE A 77 -2.28 -7.45 -0.87
N ILE A 78 -1.87 -7.90 0.31
CA ILE A 78 -0.51 -8.39 0.49
C ILE A 78 -0.28 -9.64 -0.37
N ALA A 79 -1.24 -10.57 -0.44
CA ALA A 79 -1.15 -11.74 -1.31
C ALA A 79 -1.08 -11.35 -2.80
N MET A 80 -1.89 -10.37 -3.23
CA MET A 80 -1.85 -9.81 -4.58
C MET A 80 -0.49 -9.19 -4.90
N VAL A 81 0.08 -8.39 -3.99
CA VAL A 81 1.38 -7.73 -4.15
C VAL A 81 2.48 -8.78 -4.29
N PHE A 82 2.53 -9.79 -3.41
CA PHE A 82 3.49 -10.90 -3.51
C PHE A 82 3.34 -11.71 -4.79
N GLY A 83 2.11 -12.10 -5.15
CA GLY A 83 1.86 -12.90 -6.34
C GLY A 83 2.28 -12.16 -7.61
N SER A 84 1.85 -10.90 -7.74
CA SER A 84 2.14 -10.10 -8.93
C SER A 84 3.62 -9.78 -9.06
N TYR A 85 4.29 -9.47 -7.95
CA TYR A 85 5.73 -9.22 -7.94
C TYR A 85 6.55 -10.48 -8.20
N SER A 86 6.12 -11.64 -7.72
CA SER A 86 6.78 -12.92 -8.01
C SER A 86 6.72 -13.27 -9.50
N VAL A 87 5.56 -13.07 -10.14
CA VAL A 87 5.41 -13.22 -11.59
C VAL A 87 6.36 -12.28 -12.33
N PHE A 88 6.45 -11.01 -11.90
CA PHE A 88 7.37 -10.06 -12.51
C PHE A 88 8.84 -10.50 -12.35
N GLN A 89 9.26 -10.92 -11.15
CA GLN A 89 10.61 -11.41 -10.91
C GLN A 89 10.96 -12.63 -11.78
N ALA A 90 9.99 -13.51 -12.05
CA ALA A 90 10.19 -14.64 -12.95
C ALA A 90 10.37 -14.25 -14.44
N LEU A 91 9.90 -13.07 -14.84
CA LEU A 91 10.01 -12.55 -16.21
C LEU A 91 11.30 -11.75 -16.45
N LEU A 92 12.09 -11.46 -15.41
CA LEU A 92 13.32 -10.70 -15.54
C LEU A 92 14.40 -11.52 -16.26
N SER A 93 14.70 -11.15 -17.50
CA SER A 93 15.93 -11.55 -18.19
C SER A 93 17.03 -10.52 -18.01
N LYS A 94 18.27 -10.87 -18.37
CA LYS A 94 19.41 -9.95 -18.31
C LYS A 94 19.16 -8.66 -19.09
N GLU A 95 18.61 -8.79 -20.30
CA GLU A 95 18.32 -7.67 -21.21
C GLU A 95 17.26 -6.74 -20.62
N ILE A 96 16.23 -7.31 -19.98
CA ILE A 96 15.16 -6.55 -19.33
C ILE A 96 15.70 -5.80 -18.11
N ILE A 97 16.55 -6.45 -17.30
CA ILE A 97 17.20 -5.81 -16.15
C ILE A 97 18.03 -4.61 -16.62
N GLU A 98 18.85 -4.77 -17.65
CA GLU A 98 19.67 -3.68 -18.22
C GLU A 98 18.80 -2.51 -18.71
N LEU A 99 17.68 -2.80 -19.38
CA LEU A 99 16.76 -1.76 -19.85
C LEU A 99 16.01 -1.05 -18.71
N LEU A 100 15.57 -1.78 -17.69
CA LEU A 100 14.90 -1.19 -16.54
C LEU A 100 15.83 -0.35 -15.67
N ILE A 101 17.09 -0.74 -15.52
CA ILE A 101 18.12 0.05 -14.83
C ILE A 101 18.49 1.31 -15.63
N SER A 102 18.59 1.18 -16.96
CA SER A 102 18.92 2.31 -17.84
C SER A 102 17.75 3.27 -18.05
N SER A 103 16.51 2.84 -17.83
CA SER A 103 15.31 3.67 -17.90
C SER A 103 15.40 4.92 -17.01
N LYS A 104 14.73 6.01 -17.44
CA LYS A 104 14.64 7.24 -16.63
C LYS A 104 13.96 6.91 -15.29
N GLY A 105 14.66 7.20 -14.20
CA GLY A 105 14.17 6.97 -12.83
C GLY A 105 14.45 5.58 -12.25
N ASN A 106 15.11 4.68 -13.00
CA ASN A 106 15.38 3.30 -12.57
C ASN A 106 14.09 2.60 -12.11
N ILE A 107 13.22 2.28 -13.09
CA ILE A 107 11.89 1.68 -12.85
C ILE A 107 11.99 0.40 -12.01
N LEU A 108 13.08 -0.37 -12.15
CA LEU A 108 13.32 -1.56 -11.33
C LEU A 108 13.49 -1.20 -9.85
N LYS A 109 14.35 -0.23 -9.53
CA LYS A 109 14.57 0.23 -8.15
C LYS A 109 13.29 0.83 -7.55
N GLU A 110 12.56 1.65 -8.29
CA GLU A 110 11.29 2.22 -7.84
C GLU A 110 10.28 1.12 -7.51
N SER A 111 10.13 0.15 -8.40
CA SER A 111 9.16 -0.94 -8.20
C SER A 111 9.55 -1.87 -7.06
N ASN A 112 10.85 -2.19 -6.90
CA ASN A 112 11.35 -2.95 -5.76
C ASN A 112 11.09 -2.22 -4.44
N ARG A 113 11.26 -0.89 -4.43
CA ARG A 113 10.98 -0.05 -3.26
C ARG A 113 9.49 -0.04 -2.93
N THR A 114 8.62 0.20 -3.91
CA THR A 114 7.16 0.21 -3.69
C THR A 114 6.65 -1.16 -3.24
N PHE A 115 7.17 -2.26 -3.81
CA PHE A 115 6.87 -3.62 -3.34
C PHE A 115 7.20 -3.80 -1.85
N LEU A 116 8.42 -3.47 -1.43
CA LEU A 116 8.87 -3.62 -0.05
C LEU A 116 8.06 -2.71 0.90
N ASN A 117 7.92 -1.44 0.53
CA ASN A 117 7.22 -0.45 1.34
C ASN A 117 5.76 -0.83 1.58
N LEU A 118 5.04 -1.26 0.54
CA LEU A 118 3.65 -1.70 0.67
C LEU A 118 3.50 -2.99 1.48
N THR A 119 4.41 -3.95 1.27
CA THR A 119 4.43 -5.19 2.06
C THR A 119 4.55 -4.88 3.55
N ILE A 120 5.45 -3.97 3.92
CA ILE A 120 5.64 -3.52 5.30
C ILE A 120 4.39 -2.78 5.81
N LEU A 121 3.86 -1.83 5.06
CA LEU A 121 2.68 -1.05 5.44
C LEU A 121 1.45 -1.92 5.67
N TYR A 122 1.16 -2.85 4.75
CA TYR A 122 0.04 -3.78 4.90
C TYR A 122 0.26 -4.72 6.08
N THR A 123 1.49 -5.21 6.31
CA THR A 123 1.81 -6.02 7.49
C THR A 123 1.55 -5.26 8.79
N VAL A 124 2.00 -4.00 8.88
CA VAL A 124 1.73 -3.15 10.05
C VAL A 124 0.23 -2.92 10.23
N GLY A 125 -0.50 -2.62 9.14
CA GLY A 125 -1.95 -2.46 9.17
C GLY A 125 -2.68 -3.73 9.64
N ILE A 126 -2.24 -4.91 9.22
CA ILE A 126 -2.79 -6.20 9.65
C ILE A 126 -2.58 -6.38 11.17
N VAL A 127 -1.37 -6.13 11.66
CA VAL A 127 -1.07 -6.24 13.11
C VAL A 127 -1.90 -5.25 13.92
N LEU A 128 -2.03 -4.00 13.46
CA LEU A 128 -2.85 -2.99 14.13
C LEU A 128 -4.34 -3.39 14.16
N ASN A 129 -4.87 -3.91 13.05
CA ASN A 129 -6.25 -4.40 13.00
C ASN A 129 -6.45 -5.62 13.89
N PHE A 130 -5.52 -6.55 13.91
CA PHE A 130 -5.59 -7.71 14.79
C PHE A 130 -5.73 -7.30 16.26
N VAL A 131 -4.89 -6.37 16.72
CA VAL A 131 -4.96 -5.82 18.08
C VAL A 131 -6.30 -5.12 18.31
N LEU A 132 -6.73 -4.26 17.38
CA LEU A 132 -7.99 -3.54 17.50
C LEU A 132 -9.20 -4.49 17.57
N ILE A 133 -9.26 -5.51 16.71
CA ILE A 133 -10.32 -6.54 16.72
C ILE A 133 -10.33 -7.28 18.05
N ALA A 134 -9.15 -7.64 18.59
CA ALA A 134 -9.06 -8.31 19.89
C ALA A 134 -9.64 -7.43 21.01
N VAL A 135 -9.31 -6.14 21.01
CA VAL A 135 -9.88 -5.16 21.96
C VAL A 135 -11.40 -5.02 21.77
N LEU A 136 -11.88 -4.85 20.53
CA LEU A 136 -13.31 -4.72 20.23
C LEU A 136 -14.13 -5.98 20.56
N LYS A 137 -13.51 -7.16 20.55
CA LYS A 137 -14.17 -8.43 20.92
C LYS A 137 -14.41 -8.57 22.41
N VAL A 138 -13.57 -7.95 23.25
CA VAL A 138 -13.73 -8.01 24.71
C VAL A 138 -14.56 -6.86 25.27
N MET A 139 -14.78 -5.81 24.48
CA MET A 139 -15.65 -4.70 24.88
C MET A 139 -17.13 -5.09 24.77
N PRO A 140 -17.95 -4.75 25.79
CA PRO A 140 -19.40 -4.86 25.70
C PRO A 140 -19.95 -4.05 24.53
N ASP A 141 -21.02 -4.55 23.90
CA ASP A 141 -21.60 -3.87 22.73
C ASP A 141 -22.19 -2.48 23.10
N GLU A 142 -22.66 -2.33 24.34
CA GLU A 142 -23.19 -1.08 24.92
C GLU A 142 -22.11 -0.21 25.60
N PHE A 143 -20.82 -0.41 25.29
CA PHE A 143 -19.74 0.31 25.95
C PHE A 143 -19.81 1.82 25.73
N VAL A 144 -19.84 2.59 26.82
CA VAL A 144 -19.79 4.05 26.83
C VAL A 144 -18.74 4.50 27.85
N ILE A 145 -17.88 5.44 27.47
CA ILE A 145 -16.79 5.93 28.32
C ILE A 145 -17.35 6.78 29.48
N TRP A 146 -18.30 7.68 29.18
CA TRP A 146 -18.97 8.53 30.15
C TRP A 146 -20.49 8.54 29.95
N ASN A 147 -21.19 7.78 30.79
CA ASN A 147 -22.66 7.65 30.74
C ASN A 147 -23.41 8.97 30.90
N LYS A 148 -22.81 9.99 31.54
CA LYS A 148 -23.44 11.30 31.74
C LYS A 148 -23.31 12.24 30.52
N ASN A 149 -22.43 11.94 29.56
CA ASN A 149 -22.20 12.78 28.41
C ASN A 149 -22.04 11.94 27.13
N LEU A 150 -23.17 11.43 26.65
CA LEU A 150 -23.23 10.60 25.45
C LEU A 150 -22.75 11.35 24.20
N ALA A 151 -23.11 12.63 24.07
CA ALA A 151 -22.69 13.46 22.94
C ALA A 151 -21.16 13.56 22.85
N PHE A 152 -20.48 13.73 23.98
CA PHE A 152 -19.01 13.74 24.03
C PHE A 152 -18.41 12.38 23.66
N CYS A 153 -19.01 11.28 24.11
CA CYS A 153 -18.56 9.93 23.77
C CYS A 153 -18.68 9.67 22.26
N ASN A 154 -19.82 10.01 21.65
CA ASN A 154 -20.06 9.85 20.22
C ASN A 154 -19.13 10.74 19.39
N MET A 155 -18.86 11.97 19.84
CA MET A 155 -17.88 12.85 19.20
C MET A 155 -16.47 12.25 19.23
N LEU A 156 -16.04 11.70 20.37
CA LEU A 156 -14.72 11.07 20.48
C LEU A 156 -14.63 9.81 19.61
N ALA A 157 -15.67 8.99 19.60
CA ALA A 157 -15.78 7.82 18.74
C ALA A 157 -15.70 8.23 17.27
N TRP A 158 -16.48 9.23 16.84
CA TRP A 158 -16.45 9.76 15.48
C TRP A 158 -15.04 10.19 15.05
N ILE A 159 -14.33 10.94 15.88
CA ILE A 159 -12.97 11.40 15.57
C ILE A 159 -12.02 10.20 15.41
N GLY A 160 -12.03 9.27 16.36
CA GLY A 160 -11.17 8.09 16.32
C GLY A 160 -11.47 7.20 15.10
N ILE A 161 -12.74 6.96 14.81
CA ILE A 161 -13.19 6.17 13.66
C ILE A 161 -12.83 6.86 12.35
N THR A 162 -12.99 8.18 12.25
CA THR A 162 -12.61 8.96 11.06
C THR A 162 -11.13 8.82 10.76
N VAL A 163 -10.27 8.95 11.78
CA VAL A 163 -8.81 8.77 11.62
C VAL A 163 -8.49 7.35 11.16
N TYR A 164 -9.10 6.35 11.80
CA TYR A 164 -8.93 4.95 11.46
C TYR A 164 -9.34 4.65 10.01
N LEU A 165 -10.54 5.08 9.60
CA LEU A 165 -11.07 4.84 8.25
C LEU A 165 -10.25 5.57 7.18
N SER A 166 -9.91 6.83 7.42
CA SER A 166 -9.10 7.62 6.48
C SER A 166 -7.74 6.97 6.24
N PHE A 167 -7.10 6.45 7.29
CA PHE A 167 -5.84 5.72 7.19
C PHE A 167 -5.99 4.43 6.36
N HIS A 168 -7.02 3.61 6.63
CA HIS A 168 -7.23 2.36 5.91
C HIS A 168 -7.61 2.57 4.44
N LEU A 169 -8.47 3.55 4.15
CA LEU A 169 -8.82 3.93 2.79
C LEU A 169 -7.58 4.38 2.01
N LEU A 170 -6.68 5.15 2.65
CA LEU A 170 -5.42 5.54 2.04
C LEU A 170 -4.55 4.30 1.71
N LEU A 171 -4.41 3.36 2.65
CA LEU A 171 -3.72 2.10 2.38
C LEU A 171 -4.34 1.34 1.22
N PHE A 172 -5.68 1.28 1.12
CA PHE A 172 -6.35 0.58 0.04
C PHE A 172 -6.10 1.23 -1.31
N LEU A 173 -6.07 2.56 -1.38
CA LEU A 173 -5.83 3.27 -2.62
C LEU A 173 -4.37 3.16 -3.10
N GLU A 174 -3.43 2.85 -2.21
CA GLU A 174 -2.01 2.68 -2.57
C GLU A 174 -1.75 1.45 -3.46
N VAL A 175 -2.64 0.46 -3.43
CA VAL A 175 -2.59 -0.70 -4.34
C VAL A 175 -2.67 -0.28 -5.82
N ILE A 176 -3.34 0.85 -6.12
CA ILE A 176 -3.45 1.38 -7.48
C ILE A 176 -2.07 1.86 -7.97
N ASN A 177 -1.31 2.54 -7.11
CA ASN A 177 0.04 3.00 -7.45
C ASN A 177 0.97 1.83 -7.73
N PHE A 178 0.90 0.78 -6.91
CA PHE A 178 1.62 -0.47 -7.16
C PHE A 178 1.24 -1.12 -8.48
N ALA A 179 -0.06 -1.25 -8.78
CA ALA A 179 -0.53 -1.82 -10.03
C ALA A 179 -0.03 -1.04 -11.25
N ILE A 180 0.00 0.29 -11.18
CA ILE A 180 0.55 1.16 -12.23
C ILE A 180 2.05 0.94 -12.40
N ASN A 181 2.82 0.87 -11.31
CA ASN A 181 4.26 0.63 -11.37
C ASN A 181 4.56 -0.75 -11.96
N LEU A 182 3.82 -1.77 -11.56
CA LEU A 182 3.91 -3.11 -12.13
C LEU A 182 3.56 -3.14 -13.62
N TYR A 183 2.49 -2.46 -14.04
CA TYR A 183 2.10 -2.37 -15.45
C TYR A 183 3.20 -1.74 -16.31
N ARG A 184 3.89 -0.70 -15.81
CA ARG A 184 5.04 -0.09 -16.50
C ARG A 184 6.16 -1.10 -16.71
N MET A 185 6.43 -1.95 -15.73
CA MET A 185 7.43 -3.00 -15.89
C MET A 185 7.04 -4.03 -16.96
N PHE A 186 5.77 -4.43 -17.04
CA PHE A 186 5.28 -5.30 -18.11
C PHE A 186 5.37 -4.66 -19.49
N CYS A 187 5.15 -3.35 -19.60
CA CYS A 187 5.33 -2.63 -20.86
C CYS A 187 6.79 -2.69 -21.33
N VAL A 188 7.76 -2.53 -20.42
CA VAL A 188 9.19 -2.67 -20.74
C VAL A 188 9.52 -4.10 -21.17
N TYR A 189 9.03 -5.11 -20.43
CA TYR A 189 9.16 -6.52 -20.80
C TYR A 189 8.65 -6.80 -22.23
N ASN A 190 7.43 -6.34 -22.54
CA ASN A 190 6.82 -6.56 -23.84
C ASN A 190 7.57 -5.85 -24.96
N ALA A 191 8.08 -4.63 -24.72
CA ALA A 191 8.86 -3.89 -25.71
C ALA A 191 10.16 -4.62 -26.06
N VAL A 192 10.88 -5.16 -25.07
CA VAL A 192 12.11 -5.95 -25.31
C VAL A 192 11.80 -7.19 -26.12
N LYS A 193 10.74 -7.91 -25.76
CA LYS A 193 10.35 -9.15 -26.46
C LYS A 193 9.94 -8.87 -27.91
N ALA A 194 9.21 -7.78 -28.15
CA ALA A 194 8.84 -7.35 -29.49
C ALA A 194 10.06 -6.97 -30.34
N LEU A 195 11.03 -6.24 -29.78
CA LEU A 195 12.29 -5.90 -30.47
C LEU A 195 13.08 -7.16 -30.85
N GLY A 196 13.21 -8.12 -29.94
CA GLY A 196 13.86 -9.39 -30.25
C GLY A 196 13.18 -10.13 -31.41
N SER A 197 11.84 -10.16 -31.41
CA SER A 197 11.07 -10.81 -32.49
C SER A 197 11.20 -10.10 -33.85
N LEU A 198 11.41 -8.79 -33.88
CA LEU A 198 11.62 -8.05 -35.13
C LEU A 198 13.01 -8.30 -35.72
N ASN A 199 14.05 -8.32 -34.87
CA ASN A 199 15.41 -8.64 -35.31
C ASN A 199 15.49 -10.06 -35.89
N ASP A 200 14.80 -11.02 -35.27
CA ASP A 200 14.73 -12.41 -35.77
C ASP A 200 14.02 -12.55 -37.13
N VAL A 201 13.23 -11.55 -37.54
CA VAL A 201 12.56 -11.49 -38.86
C VAL A 201 13.46 -10.85 -39.89
N ASP A 202 14.19 -9.79 -39.54
CA ASP A 202 15.14 -9.12 -40.45
C ASP A 202 16.37 -9.99 -40.78
N ASP A 203 16.73 -10.93 -39.89
CA ASP A 203 17.83 -11.88 -40.08
C ASP A 203 17.44 -13.14 -40.91
N ARG A 204 16.20 -13.23 -41.43
CA ARG A 204 15.70 -14.34 -42.27
C ARG A 204 15.51 -13.94 -43.73
#